data_AF-A0A453EIP7-F1
#
_entry.id   AF-A0A453EIP7-F1
#
_cell.length_a   1.000
_cell.length_b   1.000
_cell.length_c   1.000
_cell.angle_alpha   90.00
_cell.angle_beta   90.00
_cell.angle_gamma   90.00
#
_symmetry.space_group_name_H-M   'P 1'
#
loop_
_entity.id
_entity.type
_entity.pdbx_description
1 polymer ?
#
loop_
_entity_poly.entity_id
_entity_poly.type
_entity_poly.pdbx_seq_one_letter_code
_entity_poly.pdbx_strand_id
1 'polypeptide(L)'
;MSTVYYHSGGLRLNPNLYESGKVCLSLLNTWWGSGCEKWSKSNSTMLQVLISIQGLVLNDKPYFNEPGYKNTVNTPVGEKHSMAYNQTAFVLSCKTMLYSLRNPPKHFETLVVHHFHERERAILDACSAYASGIIVGSSVRDGAKYACDKCFAGFKKSLDAHTELLAKELAKNRAQAPELKGDTPAADEIASTSLG
;
A
#
# COMPACT_ATOMS: atom_id res chain seq x y z
N MET A 1 18.20 -11.57 -16.10
CA MET A 1 17.57 -10.31 -15.65
C MET A 1 16.76 -10.66 -14.41
N SER A 2 17.02 -10.03 -13.27
CA SER A 2 16.20 -10.29 -12.07
C SER A 2 14.90 -9.52 -12.20
N THR A 3 13.77 -10.24 -12.23
CA THR A 3 12.44 -9.63 -12.33
C THR A 3 11.82 -9.57 -10.94
N VAL A 4 11.30 -8.42 -10.57
CA VAL A 4 10.54 -8.23 -9.33
C VAL A 4 9.06 -8.29 -9.66
N TYR A 5 8.33 -9.09 -8.89
CA TYR A 5 6.88 -9.18 -8.95
C TYR A 5 6.28 -8.76 -7.61
N TYR A 6 5.17 -8.03 -7.65
CA TYR A 6 4.35 -7.77 -6.48
C TYR A 6 3.17 -8.75 -6.44
N HIS A 7 2.73 -9.10 -5.23
CA HIS A 7 1.55 -9.94 -5.03
C HIS A 7 0.28 -9.15 -5.32
N SER A 8 -0.14 -9.12 -6.58
CA SER A 8 -1.22 -8.25 -7.05
C SER A 8 -2.62 -8.66 -6.62
N GLY A 9 -2.85 -9.98 -6.47
CA GLY A 9 -4.21 -10.52 -6.38
C GLY A 9 -5.10 -10.13 -7.56
N GLY A 10 -4.50 -9.83 -8.73
CA GLY A 10 -5.21 -9.34 -9.91
C GLY A 10 -5.68 -7.87 -9.83
N LEU A 11 -5.20 -7.09 -8.87
CA LEU A 11 -5.58 -5.68 -8.70
C LEU A 11 -4.53 -4.74 -9.32
N ARG A 12 -4.93 -3.55 -9.78
CA ARG A 12 -4.01 -2.50 -10.26
C ARG A 12 -4.04 -1.30 -9.33
N LEU A 13 -3.19 -1.28 -8.31
CA LEU A 13 -3.18 -0.18 -7.32
C LEU A 13 -2.55 1.11 -7.87
N ASN A 14 -1.57 0.99 -8.77
CA ASN A 14 -0.79 2.12 -9.28
C ASN A 14 -0.51 1.93 -10.79
N PRO A 15 -0.34 3.00 -11.59
CA PRO A 15 0.08 2.86 -12.98
C PRO A 15 1.36 2.03 -13.17
N ASN A 16 2.26 2.02 -12.19
CA ASN A 16 3.49 1.22 -12.19
C ASN A 16 3.35 -0.19 -11.56
N LEU A 17 2.17 -0.57 -11.05
CA LEU A 17 1.89 -1.88 -10.43
C LEU A 17 0.77 -2.58 -11.20
N TYR A 18 1.11 -3.48 -12.11
CA TYR A 18 0.18 -4.10 -13.06
C TYR A 18 -0.55 -5.30 -12.47
N GLU A 19 -1.77 -5.60 -12.90
CA GLU A 19 -2.56 -6.74 -12.39
C GLU A 19 -1.82 -8.09 -12.45
N SER A 20 -0.89 -8.25 -13.40
CA SER A 20 -0.01 -9.42 -13.52
C SER A 20 1.09 -9.54 -12.47
N GLY A 21 1.23 -8.58 -11.57
CA GLY A 21 2.34 -8.48 -10.62
C GLY A 21 3.56 -7.75 -11.16
N LYS A 22 3.58 -7.30 -12.42
CA LYS A 22 4.73 -6.58 -12.98
C LYS A 22 4.88 -5.20 -12.30
N VAL A 23 6.11 -4.90 -11.88
CA VAL A 23 6.52 -3.61 -11.30
C VAL A 23 7.30 -2.80 -12.33
N CYS A 24 6.92 -1.55 -12.57
CA CYS A 24 7.59 -0.64 -13.51
C CYS A 24 8.50 0.34 -12.78
N LEU A 25 9.82 0.13 -12.89
CA LEU A 25 10.86 1.04 -12.40
C LEU A 25 12.04 1.02 -13.36
N SER A 26 12.67 2.18 -13.56
CA SER A 26 13.89 2.32 -14.37
C SER A 26 15.03 1.47 -13.81
N LEU A 27 15.18 1.45 -12.48
CA LEU A 27 16.14 0.60 -11.76
C LEU A 27 15.90 -0.90 -11.96
N LEU A 28 14.69 -1.31 -12.37
CA LEU A 28 14.37 -2.70 -12.68
C LEU A 28 14.41 -2.99 -14.18
N ASN A 29 14.80 -2.00 -14.99
CA ASN A 29 14.77 -2.04 -16.46
C ASN A 29 13.37 -2.36 -17.03
N THR A 30 12.31 -2.06 -16.28
CA THR A 30 10.91 -2.25 -16.70
C THR A 30 10.22 -0.92 -17.02
N TRP A 31 10.97 0.19 -16.94
CA TRP A 31 10.53 1.53 -17.28
C TRP A 31 11.64 2.32 -17.96
N TRP A 32 11.28 3.42 -18.62
CA TRP A 32 12.26 4.32 -19.22
C TRP A 32 13.10 5.00 -18.13
N GLY A 33 14.37 5.23 -18.45
CA GLY A 33 15.35 5.86 -17.57
C GLY A 33 16.70 5.96 -18.29
N SER A 34 17.64 6.70 -17.69
CA SER A 34 18.92 7.05 -18.27
C SER A 34 20.04 6.98 -17.24
N GLY A 35 21.28 6.71 -17.69
CA GLY A 35 22.47 6.72 -16.84
C GLY A 35 22.29 5.96 -15.52
N CYS A 36 22.41 6.69 -14.41
CA CYS A 36 22.31 6.17 -13.05
C CYS A 36 20.90 5.76 -12.60
N GLU A 37 19.85 6.05 -13.38
CA GLU A 37 18.48 5.60 -13.10
C GLU A 37 18.26 4.12 -13.44
N LYS A 38 19.14 3.52 -14.25
CA LYS A 38 19.09 2.10 -14.61
C LYS A 38 19.91 1.25 -13.64
N TRP A 39 19.58 -0.03 -13.57
CA TRP A 39 20.33 -0.99 -12.75
C TRP A 39 21.82 -1.01 -13.10
N SER A 40 22.68 -0.82 -12.10
CA SER A 40 24.11 -1.01 -12.17
C SER A 40 24.55 -2.09 -11.18
N LYS A 41 25.31 -3.09 -11.64
CA LYS A 41 25.81 -4.16 -10.76
C LYS A 41 26.70 -3.64 -9.62
N SER A 42 27.43 -2.54 -9.84
CA SER A 42 28.37 -1.99 -8.85
C SER A 42 27.73 -0.98 -7.90
N ASN A 43 26.63 -0.33 -8.31
CA ASN A 43 26.08 0.83 -7.60
C ASN A 43 24.63 0.65 -7.15
N SER A 44 23.90 -0.33 -7.70
CA SER A 44 22.50 -0.56 -7.37
C SER A 44 22.32 -1.53 -6.22
N THR A 45 21.38 -1.23 -5.32
CA THR A 45 21.06 -2.07 -4.16
C THR A 45 19.58 -2.40 -4.07
N MET A 46 19.23 -3.48 -3.37
CA MET A 46 17.84 -3.79 -3.06
C MET A 46 17.17 -2.65 -2.25
N LEU A 47 17.92 -2.01 -1.36
CA LEU A 47 17.43 -0.87 -0.60
C LEU A 47 16.98 0.29 -1.51
N GLN A 48 17.75 0.61 -2.55
CA GLN A 48 17.35 1.62 -3.53
C GLN A 48 16.08 1.24 -4.28
N VAL A 49 15.88 -0.04 -4.60
CA VAL A 49 14.62 -0.52 -5.19
C VAL A 49 13.46 -0.27 -4.23
N LEU A 50 13.59 -0.66 -2.96
CA LEU A 50 12.54 -0.47 -1.94
C LEU A 50 12.20 1.01 -1.70
N ILE A 51 13.22 1.87 -1.59
CA ILE A 51 13.04 3.32 -1.43
C ILE A 51 12.40 3.93 -2.69
N SER A 52 12.77 3.45 -3.89
CA SER A 52 12.15 3.92 -5.13
C SER A 52 10.67 3.52 -5.22
N ILE A 53 10.31 2.32 -4.78
CA ILE A 53 8.90 1.92 -4.69
C ILE A 53 8.16 2.83 -3.70
N GLN A 54 8.72 3.07 -2.52
CA GLN A 54 8.10 3.93 -1.51
C GLN A 54 7.90 5.37 -2.01
N GLY A 55 8.95 5.98 -2.59
CA GLY A 55 8.93 7.40 -2.96
C GLY A 55 8.28 7.70 -4.32
N LEU A 56 8.48 6.84 -5.33
CA LEU A 56 8.03 7.11 -6.69
C LEU A 56 6.71 6.41 -7.02
N VAL A 57 6.47 5.22 -6.47
CA VAL A 57 5.29 4.41 -6.79
C VAL A 57 4.18 4.65 -5.77
N LEU A 58 4.44 4.48 -4.47
CA LEU A 58 3.44 4.58 -3.40
C LEU A 58 3.30 6.03 -2.88
N ASN A 59 3.09 6.98 -3.79
CA ASN A 59 2.96 8.41 -3.47
C ASN A 59 1.50 8.86 -3.29
N ASP A 60 1.29 10.12 -2.88
CA ASP A 60 -0.02 10.71 -2.54
C ASP A 60 -0.96 10.94 -3.75
N LYS A 61 -0.40 11.03 -4.96
CA LYS A 61 -1.15 11.31 -6.20
C LYS A 61 -0.75 10.35 -7.34
N PRO A 62 -0.98 9.04 -7.16
CA PRO A 62 -0.50 7.99 -8.07
C PRO A 62 -1.08 8.07 -9.48
N TYR A 63 -2.19 8.79 -9.69
CA TYR A 63 -2.74 9.08 -11.01
C TYR A 63 -1.70 9.69 -11.97
N PHE A 64 -0.84 10.58 -11.47
CA PHE A 64 0.16 11.28 -12.31
C PHE A 64 1.40 10.43 -12.63
N ASN A 65 1.47 9.20 -12.11
CA ASN A 65 2.50 8.24 -12.52
C ASN A 65 2.25 7.70 -13.95
N GLU A 66 1.03 7.82 -14.48
CA GLU A 66 0.70 7.44 -15.85
C GLU A 66 1.39 8.39 -16.86
N PRO A 67 2.09 7.85 -17.88
CA PRO A 67 2.60 8.63 -19.00
C PRO A 67 1.59 9.63 -19.57
N GLY A 68 2.05 10.87 -19.77
CA GLY A 68 1.25 11.93 -20.39
C GLY A 68 0.40 12.75 -19.42
N TYR A 69 0.18 12.29 -18.18
CA TYR A 69 -0.68 13.02 -17.23
C TYR A 69 0.05 14.10 -16.41
N LYS A 70 1.39 14.11 -16.44
CA LYS A 70 2.21 15.12 -15.73
C LYS A 70 1.86 16.56 -16.09
N ASN A 71 1.45 16.82 -17.33
CA ASN A 71 1.09 18.17 -17.80
C ASN A 71 -0.27 18.65 -17.25
N THR A 72 -1.03 17.77 -16.59
CA THR A 72 -2.34 18.09 -16.00
C THR A 72 -2.28 18.30 -14.48
N VAL A 73 -1.10 18.17 -13.88
CA VAL A 73 -0.86 18.45 -12.46
C VAL A 73 -1.27 19.91 -12.16
N ASN A 74 -1.89 20.14 -11.00
CA ASN A 74 -2.42 21.45 -10.58
C ASN A 74 -3.53 22.05 -11.49
N THR A 75 -4.00 21.33 -12.50
CA THR A 75 -5.21 21.74 -13.25
C THR A 75 -6.47 21.23 -12.54
N PRO A 76 -7.60 21.95 -12.57
CA PRO A 76 -8.84 21.48 -11.96
C PRO A 76 -9.29 20.10 -12.44
N VAL A 77 -9.04 19.80 -13.73
CA VAL A 77 -9.37 18.50 -14.34
C VAL A 77 -8.45 17.40 -13.84
N GLY A 78 -7.13 17.62 -13.87
CA GLY A 78 -6.15 16.63 -13.39
C GLY A 78 -6.30 16.32 -11.91
N GLU A 79 -6.52 17.35 -11.07
CA GLU A 79 -6.76 17.17 -9.64
C GLU A 79 -8.06 16.39 -9.36
N LYS A 80 -9.13 16.65 -10.14
CA LYS A 80 -10.37 15.86 -10.05
C LYS A 80 -10.13 14.39 -10.38
N HIS A 81 -9.36 14.09 -11.42
CA HIS A 81 -9.02 12.70 -11.76
C HIS A 81 -8.12 12.04 -10.71
N SER A 82 -7.14 12.76 -10.18
CA SER A 82 -6.28 12.26 -9.10
C SER A 82 -7.09 11.91 -7.85
N MET A 83 -8.05 12.75 -7.45
CA MET A 83 -8.92 12.45 -6.31
C MET A 83 -9.78 11.20 -6.53
N ALA A 84 -10.35 11.02 -7.72
CA ALA A 84 -11.12 9.83 -8.06
C ALA A 84 -10.25 8.57 -8.10
N TYR A 85 -9.00 8.70 -8.57
CA TYR A 85 -8.03 7.62 -8.55
C TYR A 85 -7.69 7.22 -7.11
N ASN A 86 -7.46 8.18 -6.20
CA ASN A 86 -7.17 7.91 -4.79
C ASN A 86 -8.30 7.12 -4.11
N GLN A 87 -9.55 7.48 -4.38
CA GLN A 87 -10.72 6.73 -3.90
C GLN A 87 -10.68 5.26 -4.36
N THR A 88 -10.41 5.05 -5.66
CA THR A 88 -10.31 3.70 -6.23
C THR A 88 -9.14 2.93 -5.61
N ALA A 89 -7.96 3.54 -5.56
CA ALA A 89 -6.75 2.95 -5.00
C ALA A 89 -6.95 2.55 -3.54
N PHE A 90 -7.64 3.37 -2.74
CA PHE A 90 -7.93 3.03 -1.33
C PHE A 90 -8.84 1.81 -1.18
N VAL A 91 -9.90 1.69 -1.98
CA VAL A 91 -10.73 0.47 -1.99
C VAL A 91 -9.91 -0.75 -2.37
N LEU A 92 -9.02 -0.63 -3.36
CA LEU A 92 -8.10 -1.71 -3.75
C LEU A 92 -7.07 -2.04 -2.65
N SER A 93 -6.62 -1.03 -1.88
CA SER A 93 -5.80 -1.25 -0.70
C SER A 93 -6.56 -2.06 0.36
N CYS A 94 -7.84 -1.77 0.62
CA CYS A 94 -8.67 -2.60 1.51
C CYS A 94 -8.76 -4.05 1.04
N LYS A 95 -8.93 -4.27 -0.28
CA LYS A 95 -8.91 -5.63 -0.87
C LYS A 95 -7.55 -6.31 -0.72
N THR A 96 -6.46 -5.57 -0.89
CA THR A 96 -5.09 -6.09 -0.74
C THR A 96 -4.84 -6.51 0.70
N MET A 97 -5.25 -5.69 1.69
CA MET A 97 -5.18 -6.04 3.11
C MET A 97 -5.98 -7.31 3.41
N LEU A 98 -7.20 -7.45 2.85
CA LEU A 98 -7.99 -8.67 2.97
C LEU A 98 -7.28 -9.91 2.41
N TYR A 99 -6.59 -9.79 1.27
CA TYR A 99 -5.83 -10.89 0.69
C TYR A 99 -4.66 -11.29 1.60
N SER A 100 -3.92 -10.32 2.12
CA SER A 100 -2.82 -10.57 3.05
C SER A 100 -3.28 -11.20 4.37
N LEU A 101 -4.42 -10.76 4.92
CA LEU A 101 -5.00 -11.34 6.14
C LEU A 101 -5.47 -12.78 5.95
N ARG A 102 -6.02 -13.11 4.78
CA ARG A 102 -6.56 -14.45 4.48
C ARG A 102 -5.49 -15.45 4.05
N ASN A 103 -4.46 -14.97 3.37
CA ASN A 103 -3.37 -15.79 2.89
C ASN A 103 -2.06 -14.99 2.98
N PRO A 104 -1.47 -14.92 4.19
CA PRO A 104 -0.23 -14.20 4.40
C PRO A 104 0.87 -14.74 3.47
N PRO A 105 1.74 -13.87 2.91
CA PRO A 105 2.89 -14.34 2.15
C PRO A 105 3.77 -15.25 2.99
N LYS A 106 4.29 -16.32 2.37
CA LYS A 106 5.17 -17.27 3.04
C LYS A 106 6.36 -16.55 3.69
N HIS A 107 6.65 -16.88 4.94
CA HIS A 107 7.71 -16.26 5.77
C HIS A 107 7.40 -14.83 6.26
N PHE A 108 6.19 -14.32 6.03
CA PHE A 108 5.73 -13.03 6.53
C PHE A 108 4.48 -13.16 7.42
N GLU A 109 4.09 -14.37 7.80
CA GLU A 109 2.89 -14.65 8.60
C GLU A 109 2.87 -13.83 9.89
N THR A 110 3.93 -13.92 10.70
CA THR A 110 4.06 -13.16 11.95
C THR A 110 4.04 -11.64 11.72
N LEU A 111 4.70 -11.17 10.64
CA LEU A 111 4.69 -9.74 10.30
C LEU A 111 3.27 -9.27 9.96
N VAL A 112 2.54 -10.04 9.16
CA VAL A 112 1.15 -9.73 8.79
C VAL A 112 0.29 -9.66 10.04
N VAL A 113 0.37 -10.66 10.93
CA VAL A 113 -0.44 -10.68 12.15
C VAL A 113 -0.15 -9.47 13.04
N HIS A 114 1.13 -9.19 13.30
CA HIS A 114 1.53 -8.08 14.15
C HIS A 114 1.13 -6.72 13.55
N HIS A 115 1.44 -6.51 12.26
CA HIS A 115 1.12 -5.27 11.55
C HIS A 115 -0.37 -4.96 11.62
N PHE A 116 -1.22 -5.93 11.29
CA PHE A 116 -2.66 -5.71 11.28
C PHE A 116 -3.26 -5.61 12.68
N HIS A 117 -2.69 -6.29 13.69
CA HIS A 117 -3.09 -6.09 15.09
C HIS A 117 -2.81 -4.65 15.57
N GLU A 118 -1.62 -4.12 15.29
CA GLU A 118 -1.24 -2.75 15.68
C GLU A 118 -2.02 -1.68 14.90
N ARG A 119 -2.29 -1.93 13.62
CA ARG A 119 -2.89 -0.94 12.71
C ARG A 119 -4.41 -1.03 12.60
N GLU A 120 -5.04 -2.03 13.21
CA GLU A 120 -6.49 -2.27 13.10
C GLU A 120 -7.32 -1.00 13.33
N ARG A 121 -7.10 -0.29 14.43
CA ARG A 121 -7.85 0.92 14.75
C ARG A 121 -7.64 2.00 13.68
N ALA A 122 -6.39 2.27 13.31
CA ALA A 122 -6.07 3.28 12.30
C ALA A 122 -6.68 2.97 10.93
N ILE A 123 -6.70 1.69 10.54
CA ILE A 123 -7.30 1.23 9.28
C ILE A 123 -8.82 1.45 9.29
N LEU A 124 -9.51 1.03 10.36
CA LEU A 124 -10.96 1.18 10.48
C LEU A 124 -11.37 2.66 10.60
N ASP A 125 -10.59 3.46 11.34
CA ASP A 125 -10.80 4.91 11.46
C ASP A 125 -10.67 5.61 10.10
N ALA A 126 -9.66 5.24 9.30
CA ALA A 126 -9.49 5.77 7.94
C ALA A 126 -10.66 5.38 7.03
N CYS A 127 -11.11 4.12 7.08
CA CYS A 127 -12.28 3.67 6.31
C CYS A 127 -13.53 4.47 6.68
N SER A 128 -13.79 4.67 7.97
CA SER A 128 -14.92 5.45 8.49
C SER A 128 -14.83 6.92 8.07
N ALA A 129 -13.66 7.54 8.22
CA ALA A 129 -13.43 8.93 7.84
C ALA A 129 -13.67 9.16 6.34
N TYR A 130 -13.11 8.30 5.47
CA TYR A 130 -13.26 8.45 4.03
C TYR A 130 -14.67 8.09 3.54
N ALA A 131 -15.34 7.12 4.16
CA ALA A 131 -16.76 6.85 3.91
C ALA A 131 -17.68 8.03 4.31
N SER A 132 -17.24 8.85 5.27
CA SER A 132 -17.91 10.07 5.72
C SER A 132 -17.58 11.31 4.88
N GLY A 133 -16.79 11.15 3.81
CA GLY A 133 -16.47 12.21 2.86
C GLY A 133 -15.20 13.01 3.15
N ILE A 134 -14.36 12.58 4.11
CA ILE A 134 -12.99 13.09 4.23
C ILE A 134 -12.19 12.72 2.97
N ILE A 135 -11.32 13.62 2.51
CA ILE A 135 -10.48 13.38 1.33
C ILE A 135 -9.53 12.22 1.60
N VAL A 136 -9.50 11.24 0.69
CA VAL A 136 -8.58 10.10 0.79
C VAL A 136 -7.13 10.59 0.75
N GLY A 137 -6.35 10.18 1.74
CA GLY A 137 -4.95 10.58 1.89
C GLY A 137 -4.73 11.86 2.72
N SER A 138 -5.78 12.61 3.08
CA SER A 138 -5.62 13.73 4.02
C SER A 138 -5.52 13.24 5.47
N SER A 139 -4.81 14.00 6.32
CA SER A 139 -4.88 13.77 7.76
C SER A 139 -6.30 14.05 8.24
N VAL A 140 -6.85 13.15 9.07
CA VAL A 140 -8.19 13.32 9.66
C VAL A 140 -8.28 14.65 10.44
N ARG A 141 -7.15 15.15 10.96
CA ARG A 141 -7.06 16.42 11.69
C ARG A 141 -7.23 17.64 10.79
N ASP A 142 -6.92 17.52 9.50
CA ASP A 142 -6.99 18.64 8.54
C ASP A 142 -8.45 18.92 8.13
N GLY A 143 -9.36 17.97 8.36
CA GLY A 143 -10.80 18.13 8.16
C GLY A 143 -11.23 18.37 6.70
N ALA A 144 -10.32 18.21 5.74
CA ALA A 144 -10.60 18.44 4.33
C ALA A 144 -11.64 17.43 3.82
N LYS A 145 -12.74 17.95 3.26
CA LYS A 145 -13.88 17.17 2.78
C LYS A 145 -14.07 17.36 1.28
N TYR A 146 -14.56 16.31 0.62
CA TYR A 146 -15.09 16.46 -0.73
C TYR A 146 -16.29 17.43 -0.70
N ALA A 147 -16.48 18.19 -1.78
CA ALA A 147 -17.74 18.91 -1.97
C ALA A 147 -18.92 17.92 -1.93
N CYS A 148 -20.03 18.32 -1.28
CA CYS A 148 -21.18 17.50 -0.85
C CYS A 148 -21.81 16.60 -1.96
N ASP A 149 -21.49 16.89 -3.20
CA ASP A 149 -22.07 16.40 -4.44
C ASP A 149 -21.08 15.56 -5.30
N LYS A 150 -19.88 15.25 -4.78
CA LYS A 150 -18.77 14.68 -5.57
C LYS A 150 -18.14 13.38 -5.06
N CYS A 151 -18.66 12.75 -4.02
CA CYS A 151 -18.28 11.36 -3.75
C CYS A 151 -18.82 10.48 -4.88
N PHE A 152 -17.93 9.90 -5.69
CA PHE A 152 -18.30 8.96 -6.76
C PHE A 152 -19.31 7.97 -6.18
N ALA A 153 -20.53 7.89 -6.73
CA ALA A 153 -21.66 7.22 -6.09
C ALA A 153 -21.37 5.75 -5.70
N GLY A 154 -20.39 5.11 -6.37
CA GLY A 154 -19.94 3.76 -6.05
C GLY A 154 -18.85 3.66 -4.96
N PHE A 155 -18.13 4.73 -4.63
CA PHE A 155 -17.00 4.70 -3.69
C PHE A 155 -17.46 4.31 -2.29
N LYS A 156 -18.39 5.07 -1.69
CA LYS A 156 -18.88 4.79 -0.33
C LYS A 156 -19.42 3.37 -0.20
N LYS A 157 -20.31 2.97 -1.12
CA LYS A 157 -20.89 1.63 -1.14
C LYS A 157 -19.81 0.54 -1.21
N SER A 158 -18.81 0.73 -2.09
CA SER A 158 -17.71 -0.23 -2.21
C SER A 158 -16.85 -0.26 -0.96
N LEU A 159 -16.52 0.91 -0.40
CA LEU A 159 -15.72 1.01 0.81
C LEU A 159 -16.42 0.37 2.01
N ASP A 160 -17.72 0.64 2.22
CA ASP A 160 -18.50 0.05 3.30
C ASP A 160 -18.48 -1.50 3.22
N ALA A 161 -18.72 -2.05 2.03
CA ALA A 161 -18.71 -3.49 1.81
C ALA A 161 -17.34 -4.13 2.12
N HIS A 162 -16.25 -3.49 1.70
CA HIS A 162 -14.89 -3.99 1.99
C HIS A 162 -14.48 -3.76 3.44
N THR A 163 -14.96 -2.69 4.08
CA THR A 163 -14.70 -2.39 5.49
C THR A 163 -15.35 -3.43 6.38
N GLU A 164 -16.58 -3.87 6.08
CA GLU A 164 -17.24 -4.93 6.84
C GLU A 164 -16.46 -6.25 6.78
N LEU A 165 -16.01 -6.64 5.57
CA LEU A 165 -15.16 -7.83 5.41
C LEU A 165 -13.84 -7.67 6.16
N LEU A 166 -13.22 -6.49 6.07
CA LEU A 166 -11.92 -6.21 6.69
C LEU A 166 -12.02 -6.23 8.21
N ALA A 167 -13.08 -5.66 8.79
CA ALA A 167 -13.34 -5.71 10.22
C ALA A 167 -13.48 -7.16 10.72
N LYS A 168 -14.15 -8.03 9.95
CA LYS A 168 -14.27 -9.46 10.29
C LYS A 168 -12.90 -10.16 10.30
N GLU A 169 -12.05 -9.95 9.29
CA GLU A 169 -10.73 -10.58 9.25
C GLU A 169 -9.77 -9.98 10.29
N LEU A 170 -9.83 -8.67 10.54
CA LEU A 170 -9.04 -8.01 11.60
C LEU A 170 -9.40 -8.54 12.99
N ALA A 171 -10.69 -8.75 13.27
CA ALA A 171 -11.13 -9.36 14.53
C ALA A 171 -10.58 -10.79 14.72
N LYS A 172 -10.55 -11.60 13.65
CA LYS A 172 -9.91 -12.93 13.69
C LYS A 172 -8.41 -12.82 13.93
N ASN A 173 -7.73 -11.93 13.21
CA ASN A 173 -6.30 -11.68 13.36
C ASN A 173 -5.94 -11.26 14.80
N ARG A 174 -6.77 -10.40 15.41
CA ARG A 174 -6.62 -9.97 16.81
C ARG A 174 -6.70 -11.13 17.79
N ALA A 175 -7.59 -12.09 17.55
CA ALA A 175 -7.71 -13.28 18.40
C ALA A 175 -6.47 -14.19 18.33
N GLN A 176 -5.76 -14.20 17.19
CA GLN A 176 -4.54 -15.00 16.98
C GLN A 176 -3.27 -14.32 17.50
N ALA A 177 -3.25 -12.99 17.60
CA ALA A 177 -2.06 -12.22 17.98
C ALA A 177 -1.42 -12.60 19.35
N PRO A 178 -2.17 -12.98 20.40
CA PRO A 178 -1.58 -13.43 21.67
C PRO A 178 -0.78 -14.73 21.55
N GLU A 179 -1.15 -15.63 20.63
CA GLU A 179 -0.51 -16.96 20.48
C GLU A 179 0.92 -16.82 19.93
N LEU A 180 1.16 -15.85 19.05
CA LEU A 180 2.47 -15.61 18.42
C LEU A 180 3.48 -14.88 19.33
N LYS A 181 3.03 -14.27 20.43
CA LYS A 181 3.94 -13.68 21.44
C LYS A 181 4.66 -14.75 22.28
N GLY A 182 4.15 -15.98 22.33
CA GLY A 182 4.75 -17.09 23.06
C GLY A 182 5.97 -17.73 22.37
N ASP A 183 6.11 -17.53 21.05
CA ASP A 183 7.08 -18.26 20.22
C ASP A 183 8.26 -17.41 19.73
N THR A 184 8.43 -16.19 20.24
CA THR A 184 9.59 -15.36 19.88
C THR A 184 10.77 -15.76 20.77
N PRO A 185 11.85 -16.39 20.25
CA PRO A 185 13.07 -16.55 21.04
C PRO A 185 13.56 -15.13 21.37
N ALA A 186 13.92 -14.90 22.63
CA ALA A 186 14.54 -13.65 23.04
C ALA A 186 15.76 -13.40 22.12
N ALA A 187 15.72 -12.29 21.36
CA ALA A 187 16.79 -11.90 20.45
C ALA A 187 18.09 -11.50 21.19
N ASP A 188 18.15 -11.68 22.52
CA ASP A 188 19.23 -11.25 23.40
C ASP A 188 20.27 -12.35 23.69
N GLU A 189 20.10 -13.60 23.21
CA GLU A 189 21.00 -14.71 23.59
C GLU A 189 22.11 -15.07 22.58
N ILE A 190 22.33 -14.26 21.52
CA ILE A 190 23.42 -14.51 20.55
C ILE A 190 24.68 -13.65 20.82
N ALA A 191 24.63 -12.71 21.77
CA ALA A 191 25.75 -11.79 22.03
C ALA A 191 26.79 -12.26 23.08
N SER A 192 26.62 -13.42 23.71
CA SER A 192 27.41 -13.80 24.90
C SER A 192 28.36 -15.01 24.75
N THR A 193 28.49 -15.61 23.58
CA THR A 193 29.42 -16.75 23.38
C THR A 193 30.42 -16.51 22.24
N SER A 194 31.29 -15.53 22.40
CA SER A 194 32.53 -15.41 21.61
C SER A 194 33.59 -14.57 22.34
N LEU A 195 33.89 -14.89 23.60
CA LEU A 195 35.14 -14.50 24.26
C LEU A 195 35.50 -15.60 25.27
N GLY A 196 36.35 -16.51 24.82
CA GLY A 196 36.97 -17.60 25.59
C GLY A 196 38.12 -18.18 24.78
#